data_AF-A0A956BNT0-F1
#
_entry.id   AF-A0A956BNT0-F1
#
_cell.length_a   1.000
_cell.length_b   1.000
_cell.length_c   1.000
_cell.angle_alpha   90.00
_cell.angle_beta   90.00
_cell.angle_gamma   90.00
#
_symmetry.space_group_name_H-M   'P 1'
#
loop_
_entity.id
_entity.type
_entity.pdbx_description
1 polymer ?
#
loop_
_entity_poly.entity_id
_entity_poly.type
_entity_poly.pdbx_seq_one_letter_code
_entity_poly.pdbx_strand_id
1 'polypeptide(L)'
;MSALCVRCGFTKADYLSVCPDCGHRPEGDGVLVGWLLSSENLDEAQMVATAARIRSGEPIRPSRKMLAKARRALGRQVATDPGLGLREALALLGANVLFSPLVGWTCAAWWWSERPRASLQAVLLSAPASVAMTALWLWVGTRGAT
;
A
#
# COMPACT_ATOMS: atom_id res chain seq x y z
N MET A 1 -0.05 20.64 -10.41
CA MET A 1 -1.03 19.74 -9.77
C MET A 1 -2.22 20.57 -9.34
N SER A 2 -3.41 19.99 -9.26
CA SER A 2 -4.58 20.66 -8.69
C SER A 2 -5.46 19.66 -7.94
N ALA A 3 -6.27 20.12 -7.00
CA ALA A 3 -7.16 19.27 -6.24
C ALA A 3 -8.44 19.99 -5.85
N LEU A 4 -9.52 19.25 -5.64
CA LEU A 4 -10.77 19.80 -5.14
C LEU A 4 -10.78 19.82 -3.61
N CYS A 5 -11.34 20.88 -3.03
CA CYS A 5 -11.65 20.89 -1.62
C CYS A 5 -12.83 19.95 -1.33
N VAL A 6 -12.64 19.00 -0.41
CA VAL A 6 -13.68 18.04 -0.01
C VAL A 6 -14.93 18.71 0.59
N ARG A 7 -14.79 19.93 1.13
CA ARG A 7 -15.87 20.64 1.82
C ARG A 7 -16.69 21.53 0.88
N CYS A 8 -16.06 22.28 -0.03
CA CYS A 8 -16.74 23.27 -0.88
C CYS A 8 -16.58 23.03 -2.39
N GLY A 9 -15.75 22.08 -2.82
CA GLY A 9 -15.53 21.79 -4.23
C GLY A 9 -14.73 22.87 -4.97
N PHE A 10 -14.06 23.77 -4.25
CA PHE A 10 -13.13 24.76 -4.84
C PHE A 10 -11.84 24.07 -5.31
N THR A 11 -11.34 24.46 -6.48
CA THR A 11 -10.08 23.94 -7.03
C THR A 11 -8.89 24.67 -6.43
N LYS A 12 -8.01 23.95 -5.74
CA LYS A 12 -6.77 24.46 -5.13
C LYS A 12 -5.54 23.89 -5.84
N ALA A 13 -4.39 24.51 -5.61
CA ALA A 13 -3.12 24.15 -6.25
C ALA A 13 -2.54 22.80 -5.80
N ASP A 14 -2.93 22.29 -4.63
CA ASP A 14 -2.41 21.02 -4.11
C ASP A 14 -3.43 20.38 -3.17
N TYR A 15 -3.48 19.06 -3.10
CA TYR A 15 -4.35 18.34 -2.17
C TYR A 15 -3.96 18.54 -0.71
N LEU A 16 -2.71 18.92 -0.40
CA LEU A 16 -2.25 19.22 0.97
C LEU A 16 -2.50 20.66 1.41
N SER A 17 -2.72 21.60 0.48
CA SER A 17 -2.86 23.02 0.81
C SER A 17 -4.19 23.34 1.48
N VAL A 18 -4.22 24.42 2.26
CA VAL A 18 -5.44 24.97 2.84
C VAL A 18 -6.32 25.52 1.71
N CYS A 19 -7.61 25.22 1.76
CA CYS A 19 -8.55 25.77 0.77
C CYS A 19 -8.69 27.29 0.94
N PRO A 20 -8.43 28.10 -0.10
CA PRO A 20 -8.50 29.56 0.01
C PRO A 20 -9.94 30.09 0.12
N ASP A 21 -10.92 29.28 -0.28
CA ASP A 21 -12.34 29.65 -0.26
C ASP A 21 -12.99 29.40 1.11
N CYS A 22 -12.89 28.18 1.64
CA CYS A 22 -13.55 27.79 2.90
C CYS A 22 -12.60 27.57 4.09
N GLY A 23 -11.28 27.76 3.92
CA GLY A 23 -10.28 27.60 4.98
C GLY A 23 -10.01 26.15 5.42
N HIS A 24 -10.65 25.15 4.81
CA HIS A 24 -10.49 23.75 5.21
C HIS A 24 -9.06 23.24 4.94
N ARG A 25 -8.43 22.65 5.97
CA ARG A 25 -7.14 21.95 5.90
C ARG A 25 -7.35 20.44 6.04
N PRO A 26 -6.85 19.61 5.11
CA PRO A 26 -6.93 18.16 5.23
C PRO A 26 -5.92 17.63 6.24
N GLU A 27 -6.38 16.78 7.16
CA GLU A 27 -5.56 16.12 8.18
C GLU A 27 -5.89 14.63 8.26
N GLY A 28 -4.97 13.81 8.77
CA GLY A 28 -5.17 12.36 8.94
C GLY A 28 -5.60 11.67 7.63
N ASP A 29 -6.75 10.98 7.67
CA ASP A 29 -7.38 10.35 6.51
C ASP A 29 -7.92 11.36 5.48
N GLY A 30 -8.17 12.62 5.88
CA GLY A 30 -8.59 13.71 4.97
C GLY A 30 -7.55 14.00 3.89
N VAL A 31 -6.27 13.72 4.14
CA VAL A 31 -5.21 13.79 3.12
C VAL A 31 -5.41 12.74 2.02
N LEU A 32 -5.86 11.53 2.38
CA LEU A 32 -6.14 10.46 1.42
C LEU A 32 -7.31 10.86 0.51
N VAL A 33 -8.35 11.44 1.10
CA VAL A 33 -9.50 11.96 0.35
C VAL A 33 -9.09 13.12 -0.55
N GLY A 34 -8.24 14.03 -0.05
CA GLY A 34 -7.67 15.11 -0.85
C GLY A 34 -6.94 14.59 -2.09
N TRP A 35 -6.12 13.56 -1.95
CA TRP A 35 -5.43 12.94 -3.09
C TRP A 35 -6.40 12.24 -4.05
N LEU A 36 -7.44 11.57 -3.54
CA LEU A 36 -8.49 10.99 -4.40
C LEU A 36 -9.25 12.04 -5.22
N LEU A 37 -9.29 13.28 -4.75
CA LEU A 37 -9.92 14.42 -5.41
C LEU A 37 -8.91 15.31 -6.16
N SER A 38 -7.70 14.82 -6.43
CA SER A 38 -6.66 15.55 -7.16
C SER A 38 -6.57 15.13 -8.62
N SER A 39 -5.90 15.97 -9.42
CA SER A 39 -5.54 15.71 -10.81
C SER A 39 -4.62 14.49 -10.99
N GLU A 40 -4.07 13.92 -9.91
CA GLU A 40 -3.30 12.67 -9.97
C GLU A 40 -4.19 11.43 -10.02
N ASN A 41 -5.43 11.54 -9.54
CA ASN A 41 -6.37 10.43 -9.49
C ASN A 41 -7.59 10.61 -10.40
N LEU A 42 -7.99 11.87 -10.65
CA LEU A 42 -9.13 12.22 -11.49
C LEU A 42 -8.65 12.96 -12.74
N ASP A 43 -9.28 12.67 -13.88
CA ASP A 43 -9.15 13.50 -15.08
C ASP A 43 -9.96 14.81 -14.95
N GLU A 44 -9.78 15.73 -15.89
CA GLU A 44 -10.43 17.06 -15.85
C GLU A 44 -11.96 16.97 -15.87
N ALA A 45 -12.53 16.09 -16.70
CA ALA A 45 -13.98 15.90 -16.79
C ALA A 45 -14.55 15.35 -15.46
N GLN A 46 -13.85 14.39 -14.86
CA GLN A 46 -14.17 13.84 -13.55
C GLN A 46 -14.04 14.88 -12.44
N MET A 47 -13.03 15.76 -12.50
CA MET A 47 -12.87 16.85 -11.54
C MET A 47 -14.05 17.83 -11.64
N VAL A 48 -14.46 18.24 -12.83
CA VAL A 48 -15.63 19.13 -13.02
C VAL A 48 -16.90 18.49 -12.47
N ALA A 49 -17.16 17.22 -12.83
CA ALA A 49 -18.33 16.49 -12.35
C ALA A 49 -18.32 16.31 -10.81
N THR A 50 -17.15 15.99 -10.24
CA THR A 50 -17.01 15.80 -8.80
C THR A 50 -17.14 17.13 -8.04
N ALA A 51 -16.62 18.23 -8.58
CA ALA A 51 -16.79 19.55 -8.00
C ALA A 51 -18.26 19.96 -7.93
N ALA A 52 -19.03 19.68 -8.99
CA ALA A 52 -20.47 19.94 -9.01
C ALA A 52 -21.21 19.17 -7.91
N ARG A 53 -20.89 17.88 -7.71
CA ARG A 53 -21.46 17.03 -6.65
C ARG A 53 -21.14 17.54 -5.23
N ILE A 54 -19.90 17.98 -5.00
CA ILE A 54 -19.51 18.54 -3.69
C ILE A 54 -20.28 19.83 -3.43
N ARG A 55 -20.41 20.70 -4.44
CA ARG A 55 -21.16 21.97 -4.33
C ARG A 55 -22.66 21.75 -4.11
N SER A 56 -23.23 20.67 -4.62
CA SER A 56 -24.61 20.28 -4.30
C SER A 56 -24.77 19.66 -2.90
N GLY A 57 -23.69 19.58 -2.12
CA GLY A 57 -23.71 19.03 -0.76
C GLY A 57 -23.67 17.51 -0.69
N GLU A 58 -23.30 16.84 -1.79
CA GLU A 58 -23.21 15.38 -1.77
C GLU A 58 -22.03 14.92 -0.89
N PRO A 59 -22.28 14.03 0.10
CA PRO A 59 -21.22 13.58 0.99
C PRO A 59 -20.24 12.65 0.26
N ILE A 60 -18.97 13.04 0.23
CA ILE A 60 -17.90 12.20 -0.30
C ILE A 60 -17.59 11.08 0.71
N ARG A 61 -17.97 9.84 0.38
CA ARG A 61 -17.68 8.63 1.17
C ARG A 61 -16.84 7.65 0.35
N PRO A 62 -15.50 7.76 0.38
CA PRO A 62 -14.64 6.84 -0.36
C PRO A 62 -14.78 5.41 0.14
N SER A 63 -14.80 4.45 -0.79
CA SER A 63 -14.79 3.04 -0.42
C SER A 63 -13.44 2.63 0.20
N ARG A 64 -13.41 1.53 0.98
CA ARG A 64 -12.16 0.96 1.52
C ARG A 64 -11.11 0.72 0.42
N LYS A 65 -11.55 0.28 -0.77
CA LYS A 65 -10.68 0.06 -1.94
C LYS A 65 -10.05 1.37 -2.43
N MET A 66 -10.79 2.47 -2.45
CA MET A 66 -10.26 3.79 -2.83
C MET A 66 -9.26 4.32 -1.80
N LEU A 67 -9.54 4.18 -0.51
CA LEU A 67 -8.60 4.58 0.54
C LEU A 67 -7.31 3.75 0.48
N ALA A 68 -7.41 2.43 0.23
CA ALA A 68 -6.23 1.58 0.02
C ALA A 68 -5.43 1.98 -1.24
N LYS A 69 -6.10 2.44 -2.32
CA LYS A 69 -5.43 3.01 -3.49
C LYS A 69 -4.64 4.27 -3.11
N ALA A 70 -5.27 5.21 -2.40
CA ALA A 70 -4.64 6.46 -1.98
C ALA A 70 -3.44 6.23 -1.03
N ARG A 71 -3.56 5.31 -0.07
CA ARG A 71 -2.46 4.96 0.85
C ARG A 71 -1.24 4.39 0.13
N ARG A 72 -1.46 3.59 -0.92
CA ARG A 72 -0.39 3.08 -1.78
C ARG A 72 0.29 4.19 -2.56
N ALA A 73 -0.50 5.04 -3.21
CA ALA A 73 0.03 6.14 -4.02
C ALA A 73 0.86 7.13 -3.19
N LEU A 74 0.42 7.43 -1.96
CA LEU A 74 1.12 8.34 -1.07
C LEU A 74 2.28 7.72 -0.29
N GLY A 75 2.61 6.44 -0.52
CA GLY A 75 3.67 5.71 0.19
C GLY A 75 3.45 5.55 1.71
N ARG A 76 2.31 6.00 2.25
CA ARG A 76 2.02 5.98 3.69
C ARG A 76 1.93 4.57 4.25
N GLN A 77 1.58 3.59 3.43
CA GLN A 77 1.54 2.18 3.84
C GLN A 77 2.89 1.63 4.29
N VAL A 78 4.01 2.14 3.75
CA VAL A 78 5.34 1.70 4.16
C VAL A 78 5.77 2.41 5.44
N ALA A 79 5.53 3.71 5.55
CA ALA A 79 6.00 4.52 6.68
C ALA A 79 5.42 4.08 8.03
N THR A 80 4.13 3.72 8.07
CA THR A 80 3.42 3.33 9.30
C THR A 80 3.47 1.84 9.61
N ASP A 81 4.04 1.02 8.72
CA ASP A 81 4.16 -0.41 8.97
C ASP A 81 5.33 -0.65 9.94
N PRO A 82 5.10 -1.24 11.13
CA PRO A 82 6.18 -1.57 12.05
C PRO A 82 7.11 -2.67 11.52
N GLY A 83 6.71 -3.41 10.47
CA GLY A 83 7.41 -4.60 10.01
C GLY A 83 7.22 -5.79 10.97
N LEU A 84 7.95 -6.87 10.74
CA LEU A 84 8.06 -8.04 11.61
C LEU A 84 8.89 -7.70 12.85
N GLY A 85 8.34 -7.95 14.03
CA GLY A 85 9.12 -7.95 15.27
C GLY A 85 10.11 -9.12 15.30
N LEU A 86 11.12 -9.05 16.18
CA LEU A 86 12.15 -10.11 16.29
C LEU A 86 11.54 -11.51 16.51
N ARG A 87 10.53 -11.61 17.39
CA ARG A 87 9.85 -12.88 17.66
C ARG A 87 9.11 -13.41 16.43
N GLU A 88 8.43 -12.54 15.69
CA GLU A 88 7.71 -12.91 14.46
C GLU A 88 8.71 -13.36 13.37
N ALA A 89 9.83 -12.65 13.22
CA ALA A 89 10.90 -13.01 12.29
C ALA A 89 11.52 -14.38 12.64
N LEU A 90 11.80 -14.65 13.92
CA LEU A 90 12.32 -15.94 14.37
C LEU A 90 11.31 -17.07 14.18
N ALA A 91 10.03 -16.83 14.47
CA ALA A 91 8.97 -17.80 14.23
C ALA A 91 8.84 -18.14 12.74
N LEU A 92 8.90 -17.12 11.88
CA LEU A 92 8.85 -17.30 10.42
C LEU A 92 10.07 -18.09 9.91
N LEU A 93 11.26 -17.78 10.42
CA LEU A 93 12.48 -18.50 10.08
C LEU A 93 12.41 -19.96 10.53
N GLY A 94 11.93 -20.22 11.75
CA GLY A 94 11.68 -21.58 12.24
C GLY A 94 10.66 -22.34 11.39
N ALA A 95 9.57 -21.69 10.99
CA ALA A 95 8.56 -22.29 10.12
C ALA A 95 9.10 -22.60 8.72
N ASN A 96 9.94 -21.73 8.15
CA ASN A 96 10.60 -21.98 6.87
C ASN A 96 11.52 -23.21 6.91
N VAL A 97 12.18 -23.46 8.03
CA VAL A 97 13.06 -24.63 8.23
C VAL A 97 12.24 -25.91 8.46
N LEU A 98 11.19 -25.84 9.29
CA LEU A 98 10.41 -27.02 9.68
C LEU A 98 9.46 -27.51 8.58
N PHE A 99 8.85 -26.58 7.82
CA PHE A 99 7.83 -26.93 6.83
C PHE A 99 8.35 -26.79 5.41
N SER A 100 8.62 -25.55 5.00
CA SER A 100 9.26 -25.20 3.73
C SER A 100 9.41 -23.68 3.64
N PRO A 101 10.32 -23.17 2.80
CA PRO A 101 10.40 -21.72 2.55
C PRO A 101 9.16 -21.14 1.85
N LEU A 102 8.20 -21.98 1.39
CA LEU A 102 6.94 -21.49 0.83
C LEU A 102 6.09 -20.76 1.86
N VAL A 103 6.22 -21.08 3.15
CA VAL A 103 5.48 -20.40 4.22
C VAL A 103 5.76 -18.90 4.16
N GLY A 104 7.02 -18.48 4.13
CA GLY A 104 7.32 -17.06 4.04
C GLY A 104 6.93 -16.39 2.72
N TRP A 105 6.89 -17.12 1.60
CA TRP A 105 6.31 -16.59 0.35
C TRP A 105 4.79 -16.38 0.46
N THR A 106 4.07 -17.29 1.11
CA THR A 106 2.62 -17.12 1.33
C THR A 106 2.33 -15.96 2.28
N CYS A 107 3.10 -15.82 3.36
CA CYS A 107 3.01 -14.70 4.27
C CYS A 107 3.32 -13.37 3.55
N ALA A 108 4.35 -13.35 2.70
CA ALA A 108 4.65 -12.18 1.88
C ALA A 108 3.49 -11.81 0.95
N ALA A 109 2.95 -12.76 0.19
CA ALA A 109 1.82 -12.50 -0.70
C ALA A 109 0.59 -11.97 0.06
N TRP A 110 0.31 -12.53 1.23
CA TRP A 110 -0.79 -12.09 2.10
C TRP A 110 -0.57 -10.67 2.64
N TRP A 111 0.64 -10.39 3.14
CA TRP A 111 0.98 -9.10 3.76
C TRP A 111 1.29 -7.99 2.77
N TRP A 112 1.49 -8.29 1.48
CA TRP A 112 1.86 -7.30 0.47
C TRP A 112 0.96 -6.06 0.46
N SER A 113 -0.32 -6.22 0.76
CA SER A 113 -1.29 -5.12 0.76
C SER A 113 -1.50 -4.42 2.10
N GLU A 114 -1.25 -5.10 3.22
CA GLU A 114 -1.57 -4.60 4.57
C GLU A 114 -0.31 -4.22 5.38
N ARG A 115 0.77 -5.00 5.25
CA ARG A 115 2.05 -4.82 5.94
C ARG A 115 3.22 -4.97 4.94
N PRO A 116 3.47 -3.97 4.07
CA PRO A 116 4.46 -4.08 3.01
C PRO A 116 5.90 -4.27 3.50
N ARG A 117 6.29 -3.68 4.64
CA ARG A 117 7.61 -3.93 5.25
C ARG A 117 7.71 -5.34 5.80
N ALA A 118 6.68 -5.81 6.50
CA ALA A 118 6.65 -7.19 7.00
C ALA A 118 6.71 -8.20 5.84
N SER A 119 6.01 -7.91 4.73
CA SER A 119 6.08 -8.68 3.51
C SER A 119 7.48 -8.73 2.92
N LEU A 120 8.17 -7.59 2.81
CA LEU A 120 9.55 -7.54 2.29
C LEU A 120 10.51 -8.32 3.20
N GLN A 121 10.36 -8.19 4.52
CA GLN A 121 11.16 -8.96 5.47
C GLN A 121 10.88 -10.47 5.37
N ALA A 122 9.63 -10.87 5.16
CA ALA A 122 9.28 -12.27 4.92
C ALA A 122 9.97 -12.83 3.65
N VAL A 123 10.00 -12.07 2.56
CA VAL A 123 10.75 -12.45 1.34
C VAL A 123 12.24 -12.55 1.63
N LEU A 124 12.83 -11.55 2.28
CA LEU A 124 14.26 -11.53 2.61
C LEU A 124 14.69 -12.71 3.48
N LEU A 125 13.85 -13.12 4.44
CA LEU A 125 14.12 -14.28 5.29
C LEU A 125 13.95 -15.62 4.56
N SER A 126 13.10 -15.68 3.53
CA SER A 126 12.73 -16.94 2.87
C SER A 126 13.53 -17.22 1.60
N ALA A 127 13.93 -16.17 0.88
CA ALA A 127 14.64 -16.29 -0.39
C ALA A 127 15.96 -17.07 -0.27
N PRO A 128 16.84 -16.85 0.73
CA PRO A 128 18.08 -17.61 0.86
C PRO A 128 17.83 -19.11 1.05
N ALA A 129 16.82 -19.47 1.86
CA ALA A 129 16.44 -20.87 2.08
C ALA A 129 15.88 -21.51 0.81
N SER A 130 15.03 -20.81 0.05
CA SER A 130 14.57 -21.27 -1.27
C SER A 130 15.72 -21.52 -2.24
N VAL A 131 16.69 -20.60 -2.32
CA VAL A 131 17.86 -20.72 -3.19
C VAL A 131 18.72 -21.92 -2.79
N ALA A 132 19.03 -22.07 -1.51
CA ALA A 132 19.84 -23.20 -1.01
C ALA A 132 19.16 -24.55 -1.29
N MET A 133 17.85 -24.66 -1.03
CA MET A 133 17.09 -25.89 -1.26
C MET A 133 17.02 -26.25 -2.75
N THR A 134 16.83 -25.25 -3.61
CA THR A 134 16.83 -25.43 -5.07
C THR A 134 18.21 -25.88 -5.57
N ALA A 135 19.28 -25.24 -5.09
CA ALA A 135 20.66 -25.61 -5.44
C ALA A 135 21.01 -27.03 -4.99
N LEU A 136 20.61 -27.42 -3.78
CA LEU A 136 20.81 -28.78 -3.27
C LEU A 136 20.07 -29.81 -4.13
N TRP A 137 18.82 -29.54 -4.48
CA TRP A 137 18.02 -30.44 -5.32
C TRP A 137 18.66 -30.64 -6.70
N LEU A 138 19.13 -29.56 -7.34
CA LEU A 138 19.86 -29.63 -8.61
C LEU A 138 21.18 -30.41 -8.47
N TRP A 139 21.90 -30.25 -7.37
CA TRP A 139 23.15 -30.96 -7.11
C TRP A 139 22.94 -32.47 -6.88
N VAL A 140 21.92 -32.86 -6.11
CA VAL A 140 21.58 -34.27 -5.91
C VAL A 140 21.06 -34.89 -7.21
N GLY A 141 20.16 -34.19 -7.91
CA GLY A 141 19.57 -34.67 -9.16
C GLY A 141 20.60 -34.92 -10.26
N THR A 142 21.64 -34.07 -10.35
CA THR A 142 22.73 -34.25 -11.33
C THR A 142 23.68 -35.40 -10.98
N ARG A 143 23.88 -35.72 -9.69
CA ARG A 143 24.72 -36.84 -9.25
C ARG A 143 24.03 -38.19 -9.26
N GLY A 144 22.71 -38.24 -9.16
CA GLY A 144 21.93 -39.48 -9.26
C GLY A 144 21.70 -39.97 -10.69
N ALA A 145 22.06 -39.17 -11.70
CA ALA A 145 21.87 -39.47 -13.13
C ALA A 145 23.12 -40.06 -13.81
N THR A 146 24.19 -40.33 -13.04
CA THR A 146 25.45 -40.97 -13.48
C THR A 146 25.62 -42.30 -12.78
#